data_AF-R7JDA8-F1
#
_entry.id   AF-R7JDA8-F1
#
_cell.length_a   1.000
_cell.length_b   1.000
_cell.length_c   1.000
_cell.angle_alpha   90.00
_cell.angle_beta   90.00
_cell.angle_gamma   90.00
#
_symmetry.space_group_name_H-M   'P 1'
#
loop_
_entity.id
_entity.type
_entity.pdbx_description
1 polymer ?
#
loop_
_entity_poly.entity_id
_entity_poly.type
_entity_poly.pdbx_seq_one_letter_code
_entity_poly.pdbx_strand_id
1 'polypeptide(L)'
;MRLSNMRVREGFTLAEVLITLGIIGVVAAMTMPTLMNSTQGAQYKAAYKKALSAISQAVTLNVALDDWNLADSTAASTCAYPSNSIAALFNSRMNIVRCESGAFKGSDGTSNYAVSGASGGVGGTAQTTTGTANNITLFFNDGIMFTFPANNTACTKDDTKSGGPCYGFIDVNGVKAPNKFVKCDNSGATGDNCQSKSPTDVYPVVFYDQTILPSSVAARAVLYAK
;
A
#
# COMPACT_ATOMS: atom_id res chain seq x y z
N MET A 1 -10.00 72.64 26.80
CA MET A 1 -10.18 71.42 27.61
C MET A 1 -10.33 70.25 26.66
N ARG A 2 -9.30 69.40 26.49
CA ARG A 2 -9.37 68.23 25.58
C ARG A 2 -9.85 67.02 26.38
N LEU A 3 -11.03 66.51 26.05
CA LEU A 3 -11.55 65.24 26.56
C LEU A 3 -10.85 64.10 25.80
N SER A 4 -9.95 63.43 26.49
CA SER A 4 -9.28 62.22 26.03
C SER A 4 -10.30 61.08 25.94
N ASN A 5 -10.61 60.61 24.73
CA ASN A 5 -11.45 59.43 24.52
C ASN A 5 -10.72 58.18 25.06
N MET A 6 -11.14 57.68 26.22
CA MET A 6 -10.64 56.43 26.79
C MET A 6 -11.31 55.26 26.06
N ARG A 7 -10.63 54.67 25.08
CA ARG A 7 -11.08 53.42 24.45
C ARG A 7 -10.96 52.31 25.49
N VAL A 8 -12.10 51.85 26.02
CA VAL A 8 -12.19 50.63 26.82
C VAL A 8 -11.68 49.48 25.94
N ARG A 9 -10.54 48.89 26.31
CA ARG A 9 -10.04 47.67 25.66
C ARG A 9 -10.72 46.50 26.33
N GLU A 10 -11.80 46.02 25.72
CA GLU A 10 -12.45 44.77 26.14
C GLU A 10 -11.50 43.62 25.79
N GLY A 11 -10.81 43.08 26.79
CA GLY A 11 -9.94 41.93 26.68
C GLY A 11 -10.52 40.76 27.46
N PHE A 12 -10.30 39.54 26.98
CA PHE A 12 -10.73 38.33 27.68
C PHE A 12 -10.02 38.22 29.03
N THR A 13 -10.77 37.87 30.06
CA THR A 13 -10.22 37.55 31.39
C THR A 13 -9.39 36.26 31.32
N LEU A 14 -8.43 36.13 32.23
CA LEU A 14 -7.61 34.91 32.34
C LEU A 14 -8.48 33.65 32.53
N ALA A 15 -9.56 33.78 33.30
CA ALA A 15 -10.51 32.68 33.52
C ALA A 15 -11.26 32.27 32.24
N GLU A 16 -11.71 33.23 31.43
CA GLU A 16 -12.36 32.94 30.14
C GLU A 16 -11.41 32.23 29.18
N VAL A 17 -10.17 32.68 29.09
CA VAL A 17 -9.16 32.03 28.25
C VAL A 17 -8.86 30.61 28.75
N LEU A 18 -8.76 30.38 30.06
CA LEU A 18 -8.52 29.05 30.62
C LEU A 18 -9.68 28.08 30.36
N ILE A 19 -10.92 28.54 30.54
CA ILE A 19 -12.11 27.70 30.30
C ILE A 19 -12.20 27.34 28.82
N THR A 20 -11.97 28.31 27.92
CA THR A 20 -11.99 28.06 26.48
C THR A 20 -10.88 27.11 26.04
N LEU A 21 -9.64 27.29 26.53
CA LEU A 21 -8.52 26.35 26.30
C LEU A 21 -8.82 24.95 26.86
N GLY A 22 -9.47 24.84 28.02
CA GLY A 22 -9.90 23.58 28.60
C GLY A 22 -10.92 22.84 27.72
N ILE A 23 -11.95 23.56 27.24
CA ILE A 23 -13.00 22.99 26.38
C ILE A 23 -12.42 22.52 25.04
N ILE A 24 -11.62 23.36 24.36
CA ILE A 24 -11.01 22.95 23.09
C ILE A 24 -10.03 21.78 23.28
N GLY A 25 -9.34 21.69 24.42
CA GLY A 25 -8.44 20.58 24.74
C GLY A 25 -9.17 19.24 24.83
N VAL A 26 -10.33 19.21 25.52
CA VAL A 26 -11.16 18.00 25.64
C VAL A 26 -11.74 17.59 24.29
N VAL A 27 -12.29 18.55 23.54
CA VAL A 27 -12.87 18.26 22.21
C VAL A 27 -11.78 17.75 21.25
N ALA A 28 -10.63 18.43 21.20
CA ALA A 28 -9.51 18.02 20.37
C ALA A 28 -9.02 16.61 20.71
N ALA A 29 -8.95 16.25 22.00
CA ALA A 29 -8.55 14.91 22.41
C ALA A 29 -9.50 13.81 21.89
N MET A 30 -10.80 14.10 21.74
CA MET A 30 -11.78 13.16 21.19
C MET A 30 -11.81 13.15 19.66
N THR A 31 -11.52 14.28 19.00
CA THR A 31 -11.64 14.42 17.53
C THR A 31 -10.33 14.20 16.78
N MET A 32 -9.16 14.45 17.38
CA MET A 32 -7.86 14.25 16.72
C MET A 32 -7.61 12.78 16.33
N PRO A 33 -7.86 11.77 17.19
CA PRO A 33 -7.62 10.37 16.82
C PRO A 33 -8.49 9.89 15.66
N THR A 34 -9.76 10.31 15.65
CA THR A 34 -10.72 9.91 14.61
C THR A 34 -10.41 10.56 13.27
N LEU A 35 -10.10 11.85 13.26
CA LEU A 35 -9.67 12.56 12.06
C LEU A 35 -8.39 11.93 11.48
N MET A 36 -7.38 11.70 12.32
CA MET A 36 -6.08 11.18 11.88
C MET A 36 -6.18 9.76 11.31
N ASN A 37 -7.06 8.91 11.85
CA ASN A 37 -7.32 7.59 11.27
C ASN A 37 -8.02 7.70 9.90
N SER A 38 -9.02 8.58 9.79
CA SER A 38 -9.76 8.81 8.54
C SER A 38 -8.87 9.38 7.41
N THR A 39 -8.01 10.35 7.72
CA THR A 39 -7.10 10.94 6.72
C THR A 39 -6.04 9.95 6.23
N GLN A 40 -5.48 9.13 7.13
CA GLN A 40 -4.52 8.08 6.75
C GLN A 40 -5.18 7.04 5.83
N GLY A 41 -6.41 6.60 6.16
CA GLY A 41 -7.13 5.67 5.31
C GLY A 41 -7.40 6.22 3.90
N ALA A 42 -7.76 7.50 3.78
CA ALA A 42 -7.95 8.16 2.49
C ALA A 42 -6.63 8.24 1.69
N GLN A 43 -5.52 8.55 2.34
CA GLN A 43 -4.18 8.58 1.73
C GLN A 43 -3.78 7.21 1.21
N TYR A 44 -3.95 6.14 2.00
CA TYR A 44 -3.60 4.79 1.58
C TYR A 44 -4.43 4.31 0.39
N LYS A 45 -5.73 4.60 0.35
CA LYS A 45 -6.58 4.30 -0.82
C LYS A 45 -6.09 5.03 -2.07
N ALA A 46 -5.79 6.32 -1.97
CA ALA A 46 -5.33 7.12 -3.11
C ALA A 46 -3.96 6.63 -3.62
N ALA A 47 -3.02 6.37 -2.70
CA ALA A 47 -1.70 5.84 -3.00
C ALA A 47 -1.80 4.45 -3.65
N TYR A 48 -2.68 3.58 -3.17
CA TYR A 48 -2.89 2.25 -3.75
C TYR A 48 -3.44 2.33 -5.18
N LYS A 49 -4.44 3.17 -5.43
CA LYS A 49 -4.99 3.40 -6.78
C LYS A 49 -3.91 3.92 -7.74
N LYS A 50 -3.08 4.86 -7.27
CA LYS A 50 -1.94 5.38 -8.03
C LYS A 50 -0.92 4.28 -8.34
N ALA A 51 -0.54 3.51 -7.32
CA ALA A 51 0.41 2.39 -7.44
C ALA A 51 -0.05 1.38 -8.50
N LEU A 52 -1.29 0.90 -8.36
CA LEU A 52 -1.87 -0.07 -9.28
C LEU A 52 -1.88 0.48 -10.71
N SER A 53 -2.30 1.74 -10.88
CA SER A 53 -2.35 2.38 -12.20
C SER A 53 -0.96 2.53 -12.83
N ALA A 54 0.04 2.97 -12.06
CA ALA A 54 1.41 3.10 -12.54
C ALA A 54 2.02 1.75 -12.93
N ILE A 55 1.79 0.71 -12.12
CA ILE A 55 2.26 -0.66 -12.41
C ILE A 55 1.56 -1.21 -13.67
N SER A 56 0.23 -1.06 -13.80
CA SER A 56 -0.50 -1.48 -15.01
C SER A 56 0.02 -0.78 -16.27
N GLN A 57 0.30 0.51 -16.19
CA GLN A 57 0.88 1.27 -17.29
C GLN A 57 2.29 0.77 -17.63
N ALA A 58 3.14 0.52 -16.63
CA ALA A 58 4.49 0.00 -16.84
C ALA A 58 4.49 -1.36 -17.56
N VAL A 59 3.59 -2.27 -17.16
CA VAL A 59 3.44 -3.58 -17.82
C VAL A 59 2.96 -3.42 -19.26
N THR A 60 1.96 -2.57 -19.50
CA THR A 60 1.43 -2.32 -20.86
C THR A 60 2.48 -1.68 -21.77
N LEU A 61 3.25 -0.72 -21.24
CA LEU A 61 4.37 -0.09 -21.94
C LEU A 61 5.49 -1.08 -22.23
N ASN A 62 5.72 -2.07 -21.38
CA ASN A 62 6.72 -3.08 -21.65
C ASN A 62 6.34 -3.93 -22.86
N VAL A 63 5.10 -4.40 -22.91
CA VAL A 63 4.60 -5.15 -24.06
C VAL A 63 4.70 -4.33 -25.34
N ALA A 64 4.33 -3.05 -25.28
CA ALA A 64 4.36 -2.20 -26.47
C ALA A 64 5.78 -1.93 -27.02
N LEU A 65 6.82 -1.98 -26.18
CA LEU A 65 8.18 -1.62 -26.56
C LEU A 65 9.10 -2.82 -26.77
N ASP A 66 9.04 -3.82 -25.89
CA ASP A 66 9.92 -4.99 -25.92
C ASP A 66 9.20 -6.29 -26.33
N ASP A 67 7.89 -6.23 -26.63
CA ASP A 67 7.07 -7.34 -27.13
C ASP A 67 7.06 -8.59 -26.23
N TRP A 68 7.30 -8.42 -24.93
CA TRP A 68 7.20 -9.48 -23.94
C TRP A 68 6.45 -9.01 -22.69
N ASN A 69 5.75 -9.94 -22.05
CA ASN A 69 4.86 -9.67 -20.92
C ASN A 69 5.21 -10.54 -19.69
N LEU A 70 4.41 -10.47 -18.63
CA LEU A 70 4.67 -11.20 -17.38
C LEU A 70 4.63 -12.73 -17.55
N ALA A 71 3.89 -13.24 -18.52
CA ALA A 71 3.83 -14.66 -18.89
C ALA A 71 5.08 -15.14 -19.64
N ASP A 72 5.84 -14.23 -20.26
CA ASP A 72 7.06 -14.57 -20.99
C ASP A 72 8.30 -14.53 -20.08
N SER A 73 8.11 -14.27 -18.79
CA SER A 73 9.19 -14.26 -17.81
C SER A 73 9.73 -15.69 -17.58
N THR A 74 11.02 -15.87 -17.83
CA THR A 74 11.72 -17.17 -17.71
C THR A 74 12.77 -17.18 -16.61
N ALA A 75 13.15 -16.00 -16.09
CA ALA A 75 14.17 -15.86 -15.08
C ALA A 75 13.59 -15.46 -13.72
N ALA A 76 14.14 -16.05 -12.65
CA ALA A 76 13.88 -15.62 -11.29
C ALA A 76 14.32 -14.15 -11.11
N SER A 77 13.52 -13.39 -10.38
CA SER A 77 13.75 -11.97 -10.14
C SER A 77 14.74 -11.76 -9.00
N THR A 78 15.81 -11.00 -9.27
CA THR A 78 16.82 -10.60 -8.28
C THR A 78 17.13 -9.10 -8.44
N CYS A 79 17.85 -8.51 -7.47
CA CYS A 79 18.26 -7.10 -7.55
C CYS A 79 19.38 -6.81 -8.57
N ALA A 80 19.86 -7.84 -9.27
CA ALA A 80 20.69 -7.68 -10.45
C ALA A 80 19.86 -7.50 -11.74
N TYR A 81 18.52 -7.56 -11.64
CA TYR A 81 17.58 -7.41 -12.75
C TYR A 81 17.93 -8.29 -13.96
N PRO A 82 17.97 -9.62 -13.80
CA PRO A 82 18.29 -10.51 -14.91
C PRO A 82 17.29 -10.34 -16.05
N SER A 83 17.78 -10.43 -17.29
CA SER A 83 16.94 -10.37 -18.49
C SER A 83 15.78 -11.38 -18.39
N ASN A 84 14.61 -10.98 -18.88
CA ASN A 84 13.38 -11.78 -18.86
C ASN A 84 12.89 -12.13 -17.44
N SER A 85 13.23 -11.31 -16.43
CA SER A 85 12.63 -11.37 -15.09
C SER A 85 11.62 -10.25 -14.89
N ILE A 86 10.63 -10.50 -14.04
CA ILE A 86 9.61 -9.51 -13.68
C ILE A 86 10.24 -8.25 -13.08
N ALA A 87 11.31 -8.37 -12.29
CA ALA A 87 12.03 -7.22 -11.77
C ALA A 87 12.71 -6.37 -12.86
N ALA A 88 13.24 -6.98 -13.93
CA ALA A 88 13.83 -6.26 -15.05
C ALA A 88 12.79 -5.46 -15.86
N LEU A 89 11.58 -6.01 -16.02
CA LEU A 89 10.44 -5.27 -16.59
C LEU A 89 10.20 -3.96 -15.84
N PHE A 90 10.08 -4.05 -14.50
CA PHE A 90 9.83 -2.89 -13.69
C PHE A 90 11.01 -1.93 -13.62
N ASN A 91 12.25 -2.44 -13.65
CA ASN A 91 13.44 -1.60 -13.70
C ASN A 91 13.52 -0.77 -14.98
N SER A 92 13.06 -1.32 -16.10
CA SER A 92 13.11 -0.67 -17.41
C SER A 92 11.99 0.34 -17.67
N ARG A 93 10.91 0.29 -16.86
CA ARG A 93 9.69 1.10 -17.06
C ARG A 93 9.32 1.97 -15.87
N MET A 94 9.91 1.71 -14.70
CA MET A 94 9.70 2.48 -13.48
C MET A 94 11.02 2.79 -12.79
N ASN A 95 11.05 3.89 -12.04
CA ASN A 95 12.23 4.27 -11.27
C ASN A 95 12.27 3.52 -9.94
N ILE A 96 13.14 2.51 -9.87
CA ILE A 96 13.39 1.73 -8.65
C ILE A 96 14.53 2.40 -7.87
N VAL A 97 14.21 2.93 -6.69
CA VAL A 97 15.19 3.60 -5.80
C VAL A 97 15.99 2.57 -4.98
N ARG A 98 15.37 1.44 -4.65
CA ARG A 98 16.00 0.36 -3.89
C ARG A 98 15.39 -0.98 -4.28
N CYS A 99 16.19 -2.03 -4.21
CA CYS A 99 15.73 -3.41 -4.34
C CYS A 99 16.30 -4.22 -3.19
N GLU A 100 15.47 -5.09 -2.62
CA GLU A 100 15.88 -6.06 -1.60
C GLU A 100 15.47 -7.46 -2.05
N SER A 101 16.43 -8.39 -2.00
CA SER A 101 16.21 -9.82 -2.27
C SER A 101 16.29 -10.56 -0.95
N GLY A 102 15.16 -11.03 -0.43
CA GLY A 102 15.09 -11.75 0.83
C GLY A 102 14.68 -10.90 2.04
N ALA A 103 15.09 -11.34 3.23
CA ALA A 103 14.78 -10.67 4.48
C ALA A 103 15.51 -9.32 4.58
N PHE A 104 14.76 -8.21 4.70
CA PHE A 104 15.32 -6.88 4.94
C PHE A 104 14.79 -6.30 6.26
N LYS A 105 15.47 -5.28 6.78
CA LYS A 105 15.10 -4.60 8.04
C LYS A 105 13.95 -3.62 7.82
N GLY A 106 12.97 -3.64 8.73
CA GLY A 106 11.90 -2.64 8.78
C GLY A 106 12.41 -1.26 9.22
N SER A 107 11.50 -0.29 9.39
CA SER A 107 11.82 1.09 9.83
C SER A 107 12.64 1.16 11.12
N ASP A 108 12.51 0.16 11.99
CA ASP A 108 13.12 0.13 13.32
C ASP A 108 14.58 -0.34 13.29
N GLY A 109 15.11 -0.71 12.12
CA GLY A 109 16.50 -1.17 11.91
C GLY A 109 16.85 -2.53 12.55
N THR A 110 16.05 -3.00 13.49
CA THR A 110 16.33 -4.20 14.30
C THR A 110 15.54 -5.41 13.79
N SER A 111 14.23 -5.24 13.64
CA SER A 111 13.30 -6.28 13.21
C SER A 111 13.28 -6.41 11.69
N ASN A 112 13.11 -7.64 11.20
CA ASN A 112 12.86 -7.85 9.77
C ASN A 112 11.47 -7.30 9.43
N TYR A 113 11.33 -6.74 8.22
CA TYR A 113 10.04 -6.33 7.71
C TYR A 113 9.10 -7.53 7.68
N ALA A 114 7.91 -7.35 8.25
CA ALA A 114 6.85 -8.34 8.25
C ALA A 114 5.51 -7.64 8.12
N VAL A 115 4.62 -8.24 7.33
CA VAL A 115 3.23 -7.80 7.24
C VAL A 115 2.39 -8.68 8.13
N SER A 116 1.54 -8.06 8.95
CA SER A 116 0.66 -8.77 9.88
C SER A 116 -0.78 -8.83 9.36
N GLY A 117 -1.47 -9.95 9.63
CA GLY A 117 -2.88 -10.14 9.30
C GLY A 117 -3.13 -11.24 8.27
N ALA A 118 -4.41 -11.55 8.03
CA ALA A 118 -4.80 -12.58 7.08
C ALA A 118 -4.45 -12.12 5.65
N SER A 119 -3.41 -12.73 5.09
CA SER A 119 -2.97 -12.56 3.70
C SER A 119 -3.95 -13.23 2.75
N GLY A 120 -5.11 -12.61 2.54
CA GLY A 120 -6.09 -13.05 1.55
C GLY A 120 -5.60 -12.84 0.12
N GLY A 121 -4.47 -13.42 -0.28
CA GLY A 121 -3.99 -13.28 -1.65
C GLY A 121 -2.52 -13.54 -1.92
N VAL A 122 -1.75 -14.13 -1.00
CA VAL A 122 -0.41 -14.66 -1.29
C VAL A 122 -0.50 -16.18 -1.28
N GLY A 123 -0.83 -16.78 -2.43
CA GLY A 123 -0.82 -18.23 -2.62
C GLY A 123 -1.71 -19.03 -1.65
N GLY A 124 -3.04 -18.86 -1.73
CA GLY A 124 -4.02 -19.86 -1.27
C GLY A 124 -4.05 -20.28 0.20
N THR A 125 -3.19 -19.76 1.07
CA THR A 125 -3.12 -20.19 2.47
C THR A 125 -3.02 -18.96 3.36
N ALA A 126 -3.83 -18.94 4.42
CA ALA A 126 -3.84 -17.89 5.43
C ALA A 126 -2.47 -17.82 6.13
N GLN A 127 -1.57 -16.99 5.60
CA GLN A 127 -0.28 -16.73 6.22
C GLN A 127 -0.45 -15.55 7.17
N THR A 128 -0.34 -15.81 8.48
CA THR A 128 -0.51 -14.80 9.55
C THR A 128 0.66 -13.81 9.62
N THR A 129 1.78 -14.12 8.97
CA THR A 129 2.94 -13.26 8.71
C THR A 129 3.64 -13.64 7.40
N THR A 130 3.67 -12.74 6.40
CA THR A 130 4.49 -12.94 5.19
C THR A 130 5.89 -12.38 5.44
N GLY A 131 6.83 -13.27 5.77
CA GLY A 131 8.25 -12.92 5.79
C GLY A 131 8.80 -12.76 4.37
N THR A 132 9.79 -11.89 4.17
CA THR A 132 10.34 -11.58 2.83
C THR A 132 11.48 -12.50 2.40
N ALA A 133 11.77 -13.58 3.15
CA ALA A 133 12.98 -14.39 2.98
C ALA A 133 13.21 -14.96 1.56
N ASN A 134 12.15 -15.27 0.81
CA ASN A 134 12.22 -15.76 -0.58
C ASN A 134 11.59 -14.79 -1.59
N ASN A 135 11.33 -13.56 -1.17
CA ASN A 135 10.66 -12.56 -1.98
C ASN A 135 11.66 -11.50 -2.45
N ILE A 136 11.35 -10.90 -3.58
CA ILE A 136 11.97 -9.66 -4.02
C ILE A 136 11.04 -8.51 -3.68
N THR A 137 11.61 -7.41 -3.20
CA THR A 137 10.89 -6.19 -2.85
C THR A 137 11.50 -5.03 -3.62
N LEU A 138 10.68 -4.38 -4.45
CA LEU A 138 11.06 -3.22 -5.25
C LEU A 138 10.51 -1.96 -4.58
N PHE A 139 11.38 -0.98 -4.36
CA PHE A 139 11.03 0.31 -3.78
C PHE A 139 10.98 1.36 -4.88
N PHE A 140 9.83 1.96 -5.09
CA PHE A 140 9.66 3.02 -6.08
C PHE A 140 9.91 4.41 -5.47
N ASN A 141 10.20 5.39 -6.33
CA ASN A 141 10.40 6.78 -5.94
C ASN A 141 9.21 7.43 -5.21
N ASP A 142 8.00 6.91 -5.44
CA ASP A 142 6.77 7.35 -4.78
C ASP A 142 6.59 6.79 -3.36
N GLY A 143 7.55 6.02 -2.84
CA GLY A 143 7.50 5.43 -1.50
C GLY A 143 6.68 4.14 -1.38
N ILE A 144 6.13 3.68 -2.51
CA ILE A 144 5.41 2.40 -2.62
C ILE A 144 6.44 1.26 -2.74
N MET A 145 6.13 0.13 -2.11
CA MET A 145 6.88 -1.11 -2.24
C MET A 145 6.03 -2.15 -2.94
N PHE A 146 6.63 -2.89 -3.86
CA PHE A 146 6.00 -4.04 -4.48
C PHE A 146 6.82 -5.29 -4.21
N THR A 147 6.17 -6.27 -3.58
CA THR A 147 6.80 -7.49 -3.12
C THR A 147 6.15 -8.71 -3.76
N PHE A 148 6.98 -9.60 -4.30
CA PHE A 148 6.53 -10.86 -4.90
C PHE A 148 7.59 -11.95 -4.72
N PRO A 149 7.23 -13.24 -4.76
CA PRO A 149 8.19 -14.34 -4.72
C PRO A 149 9.23 -14.24 -5.85
N ALA A 150 10.50 -14.42 -5.51
CA ALA A 150 11.61 -14.27 -6.46
C ALA A 150 11.57 -15.31 -7.60
N ASN A 151 10.98 -16.47 -7.34
CA ASN A 151 10.84 -17.58 -8.30
C ASN A 151 9.59 -17.47 -9.19
N ASN A 152 8.78 -16.40 -9.07
CA ASN A 152 7.66 -16.19 -9.98
C ASN A 152 8.19 -16.05 -11.41
N THR A 153 7.72 -16.94 -12.27
CA THR A 153 8.01 -17.03 -13.71
C THR A 153 6.74 -17.50 -14.41
N ALA A 154 6.61 -17.22 -15.71
CA ALA A 154 5.47 -17.65 -16.52
C ALA A 154 4.10 -17.28 -15.91
N CYS A 155 3.94 -16.03 -15.47
CA CYS A 155 2.72 -15.54 -14.85
C CYS A 155 1.60 -15.39 -15.90
N THR A 156 0.75 -16.41 -16.06
CA THR A 156 -0.35 -16.41 -17.04
C THR A 156 -1.63 -16.94 -16.42
N LYS A 157 -2.77 -16.53 -16.97
CA LYS A 157 -4.08 -17.10 -16.64
C LYS A 157 -4.68 -17.88 -17.81
N ASP A 158 -3.84 -18.22 -18.78
CA ASP A 158 -4.23 -19.07 -19.91
C ASP A 158 -4.10 -20.55 -19.51
N ASP A 159 -5.25 -21.22 -19.39
CA ASP A 159 -5.33 -22.65 -19.03
C ASP A 159 -4.62 -23.58 -20.03
N THR A 160 -4.24 -23.07 -21.21
CA THR A 160 -3.51 -23.82 -22.24
C THR A 160 -1.99 -23.69 -22.13
N LYS A 161 -1.49 -22.76 -21.30
CA LYS A 161 -0.05 -22.52 -21.10
C LYS A 161 0.43 -23.13 -19.78
N SER A 162 1.69 -23.55 -19.75
CA SER A 162 2.34 -24.01 -18.51
C SER A 162 2.71 -22.80 -17.65
N GLY A 163 1.76 -22.32 -16.84
CA GLY A 163 1.96 -21.22 -15.91
C GLY A 163 0.68 -20.90 -15.12
N GLY A 164 0.82 -20.23 -13.98
CA GLY A 164 -0.31 -19.85 -13.13
C GLY A 164 -0.29 -18.36 -12.80
N PRO A 165 -1.40 -17.80 -12.28
CA PRO A 165 -1.42 -16.40 -11.87
C PRO A 165 -0.43 -16.18 -10.74
N CYS A 166 0.39 -15.14 -10.87
CA CYS A 166 1.38 -14.79 -9.87
C CYS A 166 0.79 -13.87 -8.81
N TYR A 167 1.25 -14.05 -7.57
CA TYR A 167 0.76 -13.30 -6.43
C TYR A 167 1.87 -12.44 -5.84
N GLY A 168 1.48 -11.27 -5.33
CA GLY A 168 2.33 -10.35 -4.61
C GLY A 168 1.50 -9.43 -3.74
N PHE A 169 2.15 -8.42 -3.17
CA PHE A 169 1.47 -7.36 -2.43
C PHE A 169 2.16 -6.03 -2.65
N ILE A 170 1.34 -4.97 -2.60
CA ILE A 170 1.76 -3.58 -2.69
C ILE A 170 1.63 -2.99 -1.28
N ASP A 171 2.71 -2.41 -0.77
CA ASP A 171 2.71 -1.62 0.45
C ASP A 171 2.81 -0.13 0.09
N VAL A 172 1.85 0.67 0.53
CA VAL A 172 1.79 2.11 0.23
C VAL A 172 2.41 3.00 1.31
N ASN A 173 2.76 2.43 2.47
CA ASN A 173 3.38 3.12 3.60
C ASN A 173 4.89 2.79 3.73
N GLY A 174 5.35 1.83 2.92
CA GLY A 174 6.75 1.47 2.82
C GLY A 174 7.20 0.62 4.00
N VAL A 175 8.37 0.90 4.57
CA VAL A 175 8.89 0.12 5.73
C VAL A 175 8.34 0.57 7.08
N LYS A 176 7.50 1.60 7.10
CA LYS A 176 7.00 2.24 8.33
C LYS A 176 5.95 1.36 8.99
N ALA A 177 6.27 0.80 10.15
CA ALA A 177 5.31 0.05 10.93
C ALA A 177 4.13 0.94 11.40
N PRO A 178 2.92 0.38 11.62
CA PRO A 178 2.58 -1.04 11.52
C PRO A 178 2.05 -1.47 10.15
N ASN A 179 2.72 -2.43 9.50
CA ASN A 179 2.28 -2.99 8.22
C ASN A 179 1.19 -4.06 8.41
N LYS A 180 0.01 -3.80 7.88
CA LYS A 180 -1.18 -4.66 8.01
C LYS A 180 -1.83 -4.90 6.66
N PHE A 181 -2.18 -6.15 6.39
CA PHE A 181 -3.03 -6.47 5.25
C PHE A 181 -4.40 -5.82 5.37
N VAL A 182 -4.90 -5.34 4.23
CA VAL A 182 -6.25 -4.77 4.13
C VAL A 182 -7.29 -5.82 4.51
N LYS A 183 -8.24 -5.40 5.35
CA LYS A 183 -9.33 -6.24 5.84
C LYS A 183 -10.68 -5.59 5.56
N CYS A 184 -11.70 -6.44 5.53
CA CYS A 184 -13.07 -6.00 5.62
C CYS A 184 -13.37 -5.66 7.09
N ASP A 185 -13.95 -4.50 7.34
CA ASP A 185 -14.41 -4.10 8.67
C ASP A 185 -15.67 -4.88 9.11
N ASN A 186 -16.39 -5.48 8.16
CA ASN A 186 -17.60 -6.27 8.41
C ASN A 186 -17.27 -7.76 8.60
N SER A 187 -17.75 -8.35 9.70
CA SER A 187 -17.67 -9.79 9.96
C SER A 187 -18.42 -10.60 8.89
N GLY A 188 -17.77 -11.63 8.33
CA GLY A 188 -18.39 -12.52 7.34
C GLY A 188 -18.47 -11.97 5.91
N ALA A 189 -17.74 -10.90 5.59
CA ALA A 189 -17.73 -10.30 4.26
C ALA A 189 -17.17 -11.26 3.19
N THR A 190 -18.07 -11.82 2.37
CA THR A 190 -17.75 -12.55 1.14
C THR A 190 -18.15 -11.70 -0.07
N GLY A 191 -17.30 -11.67 -1.10
CA GLY A 191 -17.58 -10.96 -2.36
C GLY A 191 -17.83 -9.45 -2.17
N ASP A 192 -18.82 -8.89 -2.85
CA ASP A 192 -19.01 -7.44 -2.98
C ASP A 192 -19.53 -6.73 -1.71
N ASN A 193 -19.79 -7.47 -0.62
CA ASN A 193 -20.29 -6.94 0.66
C ASN A 193 -19.18 -6.45 1.62
N CYS A 194 -17.92 -6.55 1.22
CA CYS A 194 -16.80 -6.07 2.02
C CYS A 194 -16.74 -4.54 2.05
N GLN A 195 -16.79 -3.97 3.24
CA GLN A 195 -16.54 -2.54 3.48
C GLN A 195 -15.16 -2.39 4.12
N SER A 196 -14.31 -1.55 3.54
CA SER A 196 -13.02 -1.16 4.10
C SER A 196 -13.05 0.33 4.41
N LYS A 197 -13.65 0.64 5.56
CA LYS A 197 -13.82 1.98 6.14
C LYS A 197 -12.52 2.47 6.79
N SER A 198 -11.68 1.56 7.26
CA SER A 198 -10.34 1.84 7.76
C SER A 198 -9.29 1.05 6.97
N PRO A 199 -9.01 1.43 5.71
CA PRO A 199 -8.06 0.70 4.89
C PRO A 199 -6.66 0.80 5.49
N THR A 200 -5.94 -0.32 5.48
CA THR A 200 -4.55 -0.40 5.95
C THR A 200 -3.59 -0.14 4.79
N ASP A 201 -2.31 -0.42 5.00
CA ASP A 201 -1.20 -0.06 4.12
C ASP A 201 -0.77 -1.17 3.15
N VAL A 202 -1.14 -2.44 3.40
CA VAL A 202 -0.72 -3.55 2.52
C VAL A 202 -1.88 -4.18 1.75
N TYR A 203 -1.74 -4.20 0.43
CA TYR A 203 -2.75 -4.65 -0.54
C TYR A 203 -2.25 -5.84 -1.36
N PRO A 204 -2.85 -7.03 -1.22
CA PRO A 204 -2.48 -8.18 -2.04
C PRO A 204 -2.98 -8.01 -3.47
N VAL A 205 -2.13 -8.38 -4.43
CA VAL A 205 -2.38 -8.27 -5.87
C VAL A 205 -2.04 -9.57 -6.57
N VAL A 206 -2.77 -9.82 -7.66
CA VAL A 206 -2.54 -10.91 -8.58
C VAL A 206 -2.18 -10.30 -9.93
N PHE A 207 -1.14 -10.82 -10.56
CA PHE A 207 -0.65 -10.32 -11.84
C PHE A 207 -0.36 -11.48 -12.79
N TYR A 208 -0.73 -11.30 -14.04
CA TYR A 208 -0.62 -12.30 -15.10
C TYR A 208 -0.69 -11.60 -16.47
N ASP A 209 0.03 -12.13 -17.44
CA ASP A 209 0.11 -11.62 -18.81
C ASP A 209 0.44 -10.11 -18.81
N GLN A 210 -0.54 -9.24 -19.08
CA GLN A 210 -0.39 -7.78 -19.08
C GLN A 210 -1.20 -7.07 -17.99
N THR A 211 -1.79 -7.85 -17.08
CA THR A 211 -2.82 -7.39 -16.15
C THR A 211 -2.34 -7.52 -14.72
N ILE A 212 -2.67 -6.52 -13.89
CA ILE A 212 -2.53 -6.57 -12.44
C ILE A 212 -3.86 -6.17 -11.80
N LEU A 213 -4.34 -6.99 -10.87
CA LEU A 213 -5.63 -6.82 -10.20
C LEU A 213 -5.49 -7.06 -8.70
N PRO A 214 -6.41 -6.53 -7.89
CA PRO A 214 -6.45 -6.88 -6.47
C PRO A 214 -6.78 -8.37 -6.28
N SER A 215 -6.00 -9.06 -5.45
CA SER A 215 -6.17 -10.50 -5.17
C SER A 215 -7.22 -10.75 -4.06
N SER A 216 -7.37 -9.81 -3.12
CA SER A 216 -8.34 -9.92 -2.03
C SER A 216 -9.63 -9.17 -2.28
N VAL A 217 -10.71 -9.68 -1.71
CA VAL A 217 -12.01 -8.99 -1.66
C VAL A 217 -11.90 -7.62 -0.99
N ALA A 218 -11.07 -7.51 0.05
CA ALA A 218 -10.83 -6.26 0.75
C ALA A 218 -10.06 -5.23 -0.11
N ALA A 219 -9.07 -5.67 -0.88
CA ALA A 219 -8.35 -4.80 -1.81
C ALA A 219 -9.24 -4.36 -2.98
N ARG A 220 -10.10 -5.24 -3.49
CA ARG A 220 -11.15 -4.89 -4.46
C ARG A 220 -12.10 -3.83 -3.89
N ALA A 221 -12.57 -4.01 -2.65
CA ALA A 221 -13.45 -3.06 -1.99
C ALA A 221 -12.81 -1.66 -1.89
N VAL A 222 -11.51 -1.56 -1.57
CA VAL A 222 -10.81 -0.27 -1.54
C VAL A 222 -10.69 0.36 -2.94
N LEU A 223 -10.47 -0.45 -3.98
CA LEU A 223 -10.38 0.02 -5.36
C LEU A 223 -11.73 0.59 -5.86
N TYR A 224 -12.83 -0.14 -5.63
CA TYR A 224 -14.16 0.17 -6.17
C TYR A 224 -15.04 1.01 -5.23
N ALA A 225 -14.65 1.20 -3.97
CA ALA A 225 -15.36 2.10 -3.07
C ALA A 225 -15.28 3.54 -3.60
N LYS A 226 -16.46 4.05 -3.98
CA LYS A 226 -16.72 5.45 -4.33
C LYS A 226 -16.38 6.38 -3.17
#